data_AF-A0A956H5S6-F1
#
_entry.id   AF-A0A956H5S6-F1
#
_cell.length_a   1.000
_cell.length_b   1.000
_cell.length_c   1.000
_cell.angle_alpha   90.00
_cell.angle_beta   90.00
_cell.angle_gamma   90.00
#
_symmetry.space_group_name_H-M   'P 1'
#
loop_
_entity.id
_entity.type
_entity.pdbx_description
1 polymer ?
#
loop_
_entity_poly.entity_id
_entity_poly.type
_entity_poly.pdbx_seq_one_letter_code
_entity_poly.pdbx_strand_id
1 'polypeptide(L)'
;MRTHMLLGPLPLLLLLSACPAKVQPDAASGTTTAATQVSEEDQRVVRDDGDLYPSDSAPKPPPGSPAPGSGRPDESNGVCRLYAPKLPEPGCCPFETGFDAEAIRKLCGHELYLGESLQHSCGYFYMNKVEGGEVVSLRGSKIIATSTATAAHDHDERIQVRLSKPEFASTPVPGLADAYWSSLDGIHWAFVPGWKSVRLISWADGACPDEAMPAVLKLISEAKEPPADAERLGLIPVARKE
;
A
#
# COMPACT_ATOMS: atom_id res chain seq x y z
N MET A 1 38.92 47.50 -2.70
CA MET A 1 39.28 47.64 -1.28
C MET A 1 39.12 46.28 -0.61
N ARG A 2 40.19 45.78 0.01
CA ARG A 2 40.23 44.55 0.81
C ARG A 2 39.53 44.80 2.15
N THR A 3 38.77 43.81 2.62
CA THR A 3 38.67 43.53 4.06
C THR A 3 38.41 42.06 4.28
N HIS A 4 39.14 41.53 5.27
CA HIS A 4 39.39 40.14 5.61
C HIS A 4 38.47 39.64 6.74
N MET A 5 38.32 38.30 6.79
CA MET A 5 38.23 37.43 7.99
C MET A 5 37.04 37.67 8.96
N LEU A 6 36.37 36.64 9.50
CA LEU A 6 36.95 35.65 10.41
C LEU A 6 36.12 34.35 10.45
N LEU A 7 36.87 33.26 10.30
CA LEU A 7 36.54 31.88 10.66
C LEU A 7 36.51 31.77 12.20
N GLY A 8 35.51 31.12 12.77
CA GLY A 8 35.47 30.76 14.19
C GLY A 8 35.21 29.25 14.36
N PRO A 9 36.12 28.48 15.00
CA PRO A 9 35.93 27.06 15.28
C PRO A 9 35.20 26.88 16.61
N LEU A 10 34.18 25.99 16.65
CA LEU A 10 33.51 25.57 17.88
C LEU A 10 34.08 24.20 18.32
N PRO A 11 34.49 24.03 19.58
CA PRO A 11 35.25 22.87 20.02
C PRO A 11 34.39 21.64 20.33
N LEU A 12 34.98 20.50 19.99
CA LEU A 12 34.67 19.14 20.37
C LEU A 12 35.07 18.88 21.84
N LEU A 13 34.12 18.54 22.73
CA LEU A 13 34.40 17.92 24.04
C LEU A 13 33.18 17.08 24.45
N LEU A 14 33.28 15.74 24.41
CA LEU A 14 33.69 14.86 25.51
C LEU A 14 32.54 14.54 26.46
N LEU A 15 32.02 13.30 26.43
CA LEU A 15 32.20 12.30 27.50
C LEU A 15 31.28 11.08 27.31
N LEU A 16 31.95 9.95 27.13
CA LEU A 16 31.42 8.59 27.24
C LEU A 16 31.02 8.30 28.70
N SER A 17 29.83 7.76 28.90
CA SER A 17 29.48 7.01 30.11
C SER A 17 28.74 5.73 29.74
N ALA A 18 29.49 4.80 29.14
CA ALA A 18 29.12 3.39 29.10
C ALA A 18 29.36 2.80 30.49
N CYS A 19 28.31 2.29 31.15
CA CYS A 19 28.43 1.48 32.35
C CYS A 19 28.70 0.02 31.94
N PRO A 20 29.89 -0.56 32.25
CA PRO A 20 30.05 -2.00 32.16
C PRO A 20 29.41 -2.63 33.40
N ALA A 21 28.23 -3.22 33.25
CA ALA A 21 27.67 -4.10 34.28
C ALA A 21 28.56 -5.35 34.39
N LYS A 22 29.21 -5.49 35.54
CA LYS A 22 30.05 -6.62 35.90
C LYS A 22 29.16 -7.84 36.13
N VAL A 23 29.04 -8.72 35.14
CA VAL A 23 28.41 -10.03 35.33
C VAL A 23 29.41 -10.91 36.07
N GLN A 24 29.02 -11.32 37.27
CA GLN A 24 29.75 -12.24 38.12
C GLN A 24 29.41 -13.66 37.66
N PRO A 25 30.38 -14.48 37.23
CA PRO A 25 30.12 -15.87 36.90
C PRO A 25 30.17 -16.65 38.21
N ASP A 26 29.02 -16.80 38.86
CA ASP A 26 28.93 -17.77 39.95
C ASP A 26 28.96 -19.18 39.35
N ALA A 27 30.17 -19.72 39.44
CA ALA A 27 30.53 -21.10 39.70
C ALA A 27 29.39 -22.11 39.62
N ALA A 28 29.49 -22.94 38.58
CA ALA A 28 28.99 -24.30 38.61
C ALA A 28 29.48 -25.04 39.87
N SER A 29 28.54 -25.41 40.72
CA SER A 29 28.61 -26.61 41.58
C SER A 29 27.24 -26.87 42.16
N GLY A 30 26.62 -27.97 41.74
CA GLY A 30 25.36 -28.41 42.32
C GLY A 30 24.74 -29.53 41.51
N THR A 31 25.31 -30.72 41.69
CA THR A 31 24.65 -32.03 41.65
C THR A 31 23.66 -32.29 40.52
N THR A 32 23.99 -33.21 39.62
CA THR A 32 23.03 -33.86 38.73
C THR A 32 22.00 -34.61 39.58
N THR A 33 20.96 -33.91 40.02
CA THR A 33 19.79 -34.53 40.62
C THR A 33 19.14 -35.33 39.51
N ALA A 34 19.07 -36.65 39.69
CA ALA A 34 18.26 -37.50 38.83
C ALA A 34 16.88 -36.85 38.69
N ALA A 35 16.40 -36.70 37.44
CA ALA A 35 15.12 -36.08 37.16
C ALA A 35 14.04 -36.79 37.98
N THR A 36 13.50 -36.10 38.98
CA THR A 36 12.30 -36.54 39.69
C THR A 36 11.23 -36.71 38.63
N GLN A 37 10.76 -37.94 38.41
CA GLN A 37 9.58 -38.17 37.58
C GLN A 37 8.41 -37.42 38.21
N VAL A 38 8.05 -36.30 37.59
CA VAL A 38 6.85 -35.54 37.93
C VAL A 38 5.69 -36.34 37.36
N SER A 39 4.80 -36.84 38.23
CA SER A 39 3.62 -37.60 37.75
C SER A 39 2.61 -36.65 37.11
N GLU A 40 1.78 -37.17 36.21
CA GLU A 40 0.72 -36.42 35.54
C GLU A 40 -0.38 -35.92 36.51
N GLU A 41 -0.32 -36.33 37.78
CA GLU A 41 -1.21 -35.85 38.85
C GLU A 41 -0.58 -34.77 39.74
N ASP A 42 0.66 -34.33 39.46
CA ASP A 42 1.27 -33.21 40.20
C ASP A 42 0.49 -31.92 39.91
N GLN A 43 -0.06 -31.29 40.97
CA GLN A 43 -0.84 -30.05 40.88
C GLN A 43 -0.07 -28.86 40.28
N ARG A 44 1.26 -28.97 40.14
CA ARG A 44 2.11 -27.98 39.48
C ARG A 44 2.22 -28.20 37.97
N VAL A 45 1.76 -29.34 37.47
CA VAL A 45 1.67 -29.64 36.03
C VAL A 45 0.31 -29.18 35.53
N VAL A 46 0.30 -28.04 34.84
CA VAL A 46 -0.85 -27.61 34.05
C VAL A 46 -0.88 -28.49 32.80
N ARG A 47 -1.99 -29.20 32.57
CA ARG A 47 -2.18 -29.95 31.34
C ARG A 47 -2.32 -28.97 30.17
N ASP A 48 -1.58 -29.23 29.10
CA ASP A 48 -1.58 -28.43 27.86
C ASP A 48 -2.57 -29.06 26.86
N ASP A 49 -3.78 -29.34 27.32
CA ASP A 49 -4.89 -29.94 26.58
C ASP A 49 -5.88 -28.88 26.03
N GLY A 50 -5.54 -27.60 26.17
CA GLY A 50 -6.26 -26.47 25.60
C GLY A 50 -5.36 -25.64 24.70
N ASP A 51 -5.86 -25.29 23.52
CA ASP A 51 -5.26 -24.28 22.66
C ASP A 51 -5.00 -23.00 23.49
N LEU A 52 -3.72 -22.71 23.78
CA LEU A 52 -3.31 -21.55 24.60
C LEU A 52 -3.72 -20.21 23.97
N TYR A 53 -4.23 -20.24 22.73
CA TYR A 53 -4.84 -19.11 22.05
C TYR A 53 -6.20 -19.49 21.45
N PRO A 54 -7.29 -19.56 22.25
CA PRO A 54 -8.62 -19.70 21.69
C PRO A 54 -8.86 -18.50 20.79
N SER A 55 -9.06 -18.74 19.50
CA SER A 55 -9.35 -17.72 18.48
C SER A 55 -10.55 -16.82 18.80
N ASP A 56 -11.34 -17.17 19.83
CA ASP A 56 -12.48 -16.44 20.37
C ASP A 56 -12.15 -15.39 21.45
N SER A 57 -10.88 -15.23 21.84
CA SER A 57 -10.47 -14.28 22.90
C SER A 57 -10.28 -12.83 22.42
N ALA A 58 -10.35 -12.57 21.12
CA ALA A 58 -10.43 -11.21 20.61
C ALA A 58 -11.85 -10.65 20.83
N PRO A 59 -12.02 -9.43 21.38
CA PRO A 59 -13.32 -8.79 21.51
C PRO A 59 -13.99 -8.73 20.13
N LYS A 60 -15.07 -9.49 19.95
CA LYS A 60 -15.90 -9.38 18.75
C LYS A 60 -16.64 -8.05 18.83
N PRO A 61 -16.52 -7.15 17.83
CA PRO A 61 -17.32 -5.94 17.82
C PRO A 61 -18.82 -6.31 17.87
N PRO A 62 -19.67 -5.45 18.45
CA PRO A 62 -21.10 -5.70 18.52
C PRO A 62 -21.64 -6.04 17.12
N PRO A 63 -22.58 -6.98 16.99
CA PRO A 63 -23.19 -7.27 15.70
C PRO A 63 -23.75 -5.98 15.07
N GLY A 64 -23.30 -5.67 13.85
CA GLY A 64 -23.66 -4.43 13.14
C GLY A 64 -22.71 -3.24 13.34
N SER A 65 -21.67 -3.36 14.18
CA SER A 65 -20.61 -2.34 14.25
C SER A 65 -19.60 -2.58 13.12
N PRO A 66 -19.22 -1.55 12.33
CA PRO A 66 -18.17 -1.68 11.33
C PRO A 66 -16.89 -2.13 12.02
N ALA A 67 -16.43 -3.35 11.70
CA ALA A 67 -15.15 -3.82 12.20
C ALA A 67 -14.05 -3.10 11.41
N PRO A 68 -13.05 -2.49 12.06
CA PRO A 68 -11.92 -1.92 11.34
C PRO A 68 -11.30 -3.02 10.47
N GLY A 69 -10.97 -2.66 9.23
CA GLY A 69 -10.35 -3.57 8.28
C GLY A 69 -9.22 -4.38 8.89
N SER A 70 -9.22 -5.69 8.65
CA SER A 70 -8.29 -6.66 9.24
C SER A 70 -6.83 -6.48 8.81
N GLY A 71 -6.57 -5.65 7.80
CA GLY A 71 -5.27 -5.54 7.15
C GLY A 71 -4.87 -6.82 6.41
N ARG A 72 -5.80 -7.76 6.21
CA ARG A 72 -5.59 -9.03 5.50
C ARG A 72 -6.51 -9.10 4.28
N PRO A 73 -6.08 -9.76 3.20
CA PRO A 73 -6.95 -10.10 2.08
C PRO A 73 -8.14 -10.97 2.54
N ASP A 74 -9.33 -10.71 2.02
CA ASP A 74 -10.54 -11.49 2.25
C ASP A 74 -11.30 -11.72 0.93
N GLU A 75 -11.57 -12.99 0.62
CA GLU A 75 -12.31 -13.42 -0.58
C GLU A 75 -13.71 -13.97 -0.25
N SER A 76 -14.10 -14.02 1.03
CA SER A 76 -15.35 -14.63 1.49
C SER A 76 -16.61 -13.89 1.04
N ASN A 77 -16.48 -12.63 0.63
CA ASN A 77 -17.58 -11.82 0.11
C ASN A 77 -18.06 -12.24 -1.30
N GLY A 78 -17.28 -13.07 -2.02
CA GLY A 78 -17.64 -13.56 -3.36
C GLY A 78 -17.65 -12.51 -4.48
N VAL A 79 -17.33 -11.25 -4.17
CA VAL A 79 -17.29 -10.13 -5.10
C VAL A 79 -15.84 -9.80 -5.46
N CYS A 80 -14.96 -9.59 -4.49
CA CYS A 80 -13.55 -9.29 -4.75
C CYS A 80 -12.64 -9.88 -3.68
N ARG A 81 -11.34 -9.96 -4.00
CA ARG A 81 -10.32 -9.98 -2.96
C ARG A 81 -10.28 -8.60 -2.29
N LEU A 82 -10.98 -8.47 -1.18
CA LEU A 82 -11.07 -7.24 -0.40
C LEU A 82 -9.81 -7.11 0.44
N TYR A 83 -9.16 -5.95 0.35
CA TYR A 83 -8.09 -5.58 1.27
C TYR A 83 -8.54 -4.38 2.09
N ALA A 84 -8.60 -4.53 3.40
CA ALA A 84 -9.15 -3.51 4.28
C ALA A 84 -8.05 -2.95 5.22
N PRO A 85 -7.30 -1.91 4.82
CA PRO A 85 -6.27 -1.34 5.69
C PRO A 85 -6.88 -0.50 6.81
N LYS A 86 -7.31 -1.12 7.92
CA LYS A 86 -7.87 -0.43 9.11
C LYS A 86 -8.94 0.63 8.78
N LEU A 87 -9.73 0.39 7.74
CA LEU A 87 -10.79 1.28 7.29
C LEU A 87 -12.10 0.93 7.99
N PRO A 88 -12.97 1.92 8.26
CA PRO A 88 -14.25 1.66 8.90
C PRO A 88 -15.17 0.81 8.00
N GLU A 89 -15.18 1.07 6.69
CA GLU A 89 -16.08 0.39 5.73
C GLU A 89 -15.33 0.05 4.44
N PRO A 90 -14.50 -1.01 4.44
CA PRO A 90 -13.82 -1.46 3.23
C PRO A 90 -14.83 -2.04 2.23
N GLY A 91 -14.83 -1.54 1.00
CA GLY A 91 -15.68 -2.04 -0.08
C GLY A 91 -14.90 -2.47 -1.32
N CYS A 92 -15.51 -3.36 -2.11
CA CYS A 92 -15.01 -3.69 -3.44
C CYS A 92 -15.18 -2.50 -4.39
N CYS A 93 -14.38 -2.50 -5.45
CA CYS A 93 -14.50 -1.52 -6.52
C CYS A 93 -15.84 -1.66 -7.25
N PRO A 94 -16.66 -0.60 -7.34
CA PRO A 94 -17.96 -0.67 -7.98
C PRO A 94 -17.88 -0.62 -9.51
N PHE A 95 -16.70 -0.35 -10.06
CA PHE A 95 -16.46 -0.30 -11.50
C PHE A 95 -15.04 -0.77 -11.82
N GLU A 96 -14.88 -1.29 -13.04
CA GLU A 96 -13.55 -1.57 -13.58
C GLU A 96 -12.86 -0.27 -14.02
N THR A 97 -11.53 -0.28 -13.94
CA THR A 97 -10.66 0.83 -14.35
C THR A 97 -9.70 0.43 -15.49
N GLY A 98 -9.74 -0.84 -15.91
CA GLY A 98 -8.75 -1.42 -16.82
C GLY A 98 -7.51 -1.98 -16.11
N PHE A 99 -7.53 -2.06 -14.78
CA PHE A 99 -6.46 -2.72 -14.01
C PHE A 99 -6.38 -4.22 -14.28
N ASP A 100 -5.15 -4.69 -14.49
CA ASP A 100 -4.78 -6.11 -14.48
C ASP A 100 -3.77 -6.31 -13.35
N ALA A 101 -4.24 -6.86 -12.23
CA ALA A 101 -3.45 -6.93 -11.00
C ALA A 101 -2.20 -7.81 -11.17
N GLU A 102 -2.28 -8.84 -12.01
CA GLU A 102 -1.17 -9.76 -12.23
C GLU A 102 -0.08 -9.12 -13.11
N ALA A 103 -0.49 -8.49 -14.20
CA ALA A 103 0.44 -7.82 -15.10
C ALA A 103 1.12 -6.62 -14.42
N ILE A 104 0.38 -5.82 -13.63
CA ILE A 104 0.95 -4.69 -12.89
C ILE A 104 1.91 -5.19 -11.81
N ARG A 105 1.55 -6.25 -11.08
CA ARG A 105 2.46 -6.89 -10.11
C ARG A 105 3.80 -7.24 -10.75
N LYS A 106 3.79 -7.86 -11.93
CA LYS A 106 5.00 -8.20 -12.69
C LYS A 106 5.79 -6.97 -13.14
N LEU A 107 5.12 -5.97 -13.73
CA LEU A 107 5.75 -4.75 -14.23
C LEU A 107 6.44 -3.96 -13.12
N CYS A 108 5.79 -3.85 -11.96
CA CYS A 108 6.29 -3.08 -10.82
C CYS A 108 7.19 -3.89 -9.88
N GLY A 109 7.40 -5.19 -10.15
CA GLY A 109 8.23 -6.05 -9.32
C GLY A 109 7.65 -6.32 -7.92
N HIS A 110 6.34 -6.26 -7.75
CA HIS A 110 5.69 -6.60 -6.49
C HIS A 110 5.64 -8.11 -6.27
N GLU A 111 5.79 -8.58 -5.04
CA GLU A 111 5.69 -10.01 -4.75
C GLU A 111 4.24 -10.48 -4.69
N LEU A 112 3.35 -9.71 -4.03
CA LEU A 112 1.99 -10.14 -3.75
C LEU A 112 0.95 -9.05 -4.02
N TYR A 113 -0.15 -9.43 -4.65
CA TYR A 113 -1.37 -8.62 -4.71
C TYR A 113 -2.27 -8.91 -3.51
N LEU A 114 -2.56 -7.87 -2.73
CA LEU A 114 -3.32 -7.97 -1.47
C LEU A 114 -4.83 -7.84 -1.69
N GLY A 115 -5.28 -7.11 -2.71
CA GLY A 115 -6.70 -6.91 -2.96
C GLY A 115 -7.06 -5.46 -3.28
N GLU A 116 -8.35 -5.22 -3.40
CA GLU A 116 -8.94 -3.90 -3.66
C GLU A 116 -9.59 -3.30 -2.42
N SER A 117 -9.62 -1.97 -2.35
CA SER A 117 -10.38 -1.22 -1.35
C SER A 117 -10.96 0.05 -1.95
N LEU A 118 -12.23 0.32 -1.68
CA LEU A 118 -12.88 1.57 -2.05
C LEU A 118 -12.72 2.62 -0.94
N GLN A 119 -12.10 3.75 -1.28
CA GLN A 119 -12.13 4.98 -0.47
C GLN A 119 -12.08 6.21 -1.37
N HIS A 120 -13.24 6.73 -1.77
CA HIS A 120 -13.41 7.76 -2.82
C HIS A 120 -12.92 7.36 -4.23
N SER A 121 -11.96 6.45 -4.31
CA SER A 121 -11.38 5.85 -5.50
C SER A 121 -11.09 4.37 -5.23
N CYS A 122 -10.93 3.62 -6.32
CA CYS A 122 -10.53 2.22 -6.29
C CYS A 122 -9.06 2.09 -5.97
N GLY A 123 -8.70 1.60 -4.78
CA GLY A 123 -7.32 1.26 -4.43
C GLY A 123 -7.00 -0.19 -4.74
N TYR A 124 -5.83 -0.43 -5.34
CA TYR A 124 -5.27 -1.74 -5.64
C TYR A 124 -3.96 -1.89 -4.88
N PHE A 125 -3.93 -2.82 -3.92
CA PHE A 125 -2.86 -2.92 -2.93
C PHE A 125 -1.91 -4.05 -3.23
N TYR A 126 -0.62 -3.77 -3.09
CA TYR A 126 0.46 -4.72 -3.31
C TYR A 126 1.41 -4.71 -2.14
N MET A 127 2.09 -5.82 -1.94
CA MET A 127 3.22 -5.93 -1.03
C MET A 127 4.49 -6.04 -1.86
N ASN A 128 5.40 -5.09 -1.67
CA ASN A 128 6.66 -5.04 -2.42
C ASN A 128 7.53 -6.27 -2.12
N LYS A 129 7.59 -6.68 -0.85
CA LYS A 129 8.28 -7.90 -0.37
C LYS A 129 7.46 -8.56 0.74
N VAL A 130 7.29 -9.87 0.70
CA VAL A 130 6.48 -10.62 1.68
C VAL A 130 7.07 -10.50 3.08
N GLU A 131 8.40 -10.48 3.20
CA GLU A 131 9.09 -10.31 4.49
C GLU A 131 9.52 -8.85 4.68
N GLY A 132 8.88 -8.16 5.64
CA GLY A 132 9.25 -6.80 6.05
C GLY A 132 9.01 -5.71 5.00
N GLY A 133 8.32 -6.03 3.90
CA GLY A 133 8.02 -5.07 2.84
C GLY A 133 6.86 -4.14 3.19
N GLU A 134 6.89 -2.96 2.58
CA GLU A 134 5.82 -1.98 2.69
C GLU A 134 4.65 -2.34 1.78
N VAL A 135 3.44 -2.00 2.23
CA VAL A 135 2.23 -2.06 1.42
C VAL A 135 2.16 -0.79 0.60
N VAL A 136 2.04 -0.95 -0.71
CA VAL A 136 1.87 0.14 -1.66
C VAL A 136 0.52 0.03 -2.36
N SER A 137 0.07 1.12 -2.95
CA SER A 137 -1.19 1.12 -3.69
C SER A 137 -1.13 2.01 -4.92
N LEU A 138 -1.80 1.55 -5.97
CA LEU A 138 -2.23 2.41 -7.06
C LEU A 138 -3.74 2.64 -6.92
N ARG A 139 -4.22 3.83 -7.26
CA ARG A 139 -5.63 4.20 -7.17
C ARG A 139 -6.17 4.59 -8.52
N GLY A 140 -7.37 4.11 -8.85
CA GLY A 140 -8.07 4.41 -10.08
C GLY A 140 -9.44 5.05 -9.83
N SER A 141 -9.81 6.00 -10.69
CA SER A 141 -11.17 6.55 -10.75
C SER A 141 -11.55 6.89 -12.19
N LYS A 142 -12.85 7.03 -12.44
CA LYS A 142 -13.38 7.62 -13.67
C LYS A 142 -13.71 9.08 -13.38
N ILE A 143 -13.30 9.98 -14.25
CA ILE A 143 -13.61 11.41 -14.15
C ILE A 143 -14.47 11.84 -15.32
N ILE A 144 -15.41 12.75 -15.06
CA ILE A 144 -16.32 13.30 -16.06
C ILE A 144 -15.57 14.42 -16.77
N ALA A 145 -14.80 14.07 -17.79
CA ALA A 145 -14.08 15.00 -18.64
C ALA A 145 -14.19 14.54 -20.11
N THR A 146 -14.21 15.51 -21.03
CA THR A 146 -14.35 15.26 -22.47
C THR A 146 -13.06 14.80 -23.13
N SER A 147 -11.90 15.12 -22.54
CA SER A 147 -10.58 14.68 -23.02
C SER A 147 -9.57 14.61 -21.88
N THR A 148 -8.49 13.85 -22.08
CA THR A 148 -7.38 13.75 -21.12
C THR A 148 -6.64 15.07 -20.96
N ALA A 149 -6.50 15.87 -22.03
CA ALA A 149 -5.90 17.19 -21.99
C ALA A 149 -6.72 18.16 -21.13
N THR A 150 -8.04 18.19 -21.30
CA THR A 150 -8.95 19.00 -20.47
C THR A 150 -8.89 18.54 -19.01
N ALA A 151 -8.93 17.23 -18.77
CA ALA A 151 -8.85 16.69 -17.41
C ALA A 151 -7.56 17.06 -16.69
N ALA A 152 -6.42 17.00 -17.39
CA ALA A 152 -5.12 17.38 -16.88
C ALA A 152 -5.07 18.89 -16.58
N HIS A 153 -5.54 19.72 -17.51
CA HIS A 153 -5.60 21.16 -17.32
C HIS A 153 -6.46 21.57 -16.11
N ASP A 154 -7.68 21.03 -15.99
CA ASP A 154 -8.56 21.29 -14.84
C ASP A 154 -7.93 20.85 -13.50
N HIS A 155 -7.13 19.77 -13.52
CA HIS A 155 -6.37 19.33 -12.36
C HIS A 155 -5.24 20.29 -12.01
N ASP A 156 -4.48 20.73 -13.03
CA ASP A 156 -3.39 21.68 -12.87
C ASP A 156 -3.89 23.00 -12.29
N GLU A 157 -4.96 23.58 -12.84
CA GLU A 157 -5.57 24.81 -12.33
C GLU A 157 -6.00 24.68 -10.86
N ARG A 158 -6.59 23.54 -10.48
CA ARG A 158 -6.96 23.29 -9.08
C ARG A 158 -5.75 23.26 -8.16
N ILE A 159 -4.63 22.67 -8.58
CA ILE A 159 -3.40 22.63 -7.78
C ILE A 159 -2.76 24.01 -7.71
N GLN A 160 -2.66 24.71 -8.83
CA GLN A 160 -2.11 26.07 -8.90
C GLN A 160 -2.83 27.00 -7.92
N VAL A 161 -4.17 26.95 -7.90
CA VAL A 161 -4.99 27.81 -7.04
C VAL A 161 -5.03 27.32 -5.59
N ARG A 162 -5.34 26.05 -5.34
CA ARG A 162 -5.58 25.56 -3.97
C ARG A 162 -4.31 25.36 -3.17
N LEU A 163 -3.20 25.06 -3.83
CA LEU A 163 -1.91 24.78 -3.19
C LEU A 163 -0.87 25.88 -3.46
N SER A 164 -1.26 26.98 -4.12
CA SER A 164 -0.39 28.11 -4.47
C SER A 164 0.86 27.67 -5.25
N LYS A 165 0.68 26.84 -6.27
CA LYS A 165 1.76 26.28 -7.11
C LYS A 165 1.62 26.77 -8.57
N PRO A 166 1.88 28.06 -8.89
CA PRO A 166 1.56 28.65 -10.18
C PRO A 166 2.26 27.97 -11.38
N GLU A 167 3.43 27.38 -11.16
CA GLU A 167 4.20 26.69 -12.21
C GLU A 167 3.82 25.21 -12.38
N PHE A 168 2.83 24.70 -11.63
CA PHE A 168 2.44 23.30 -11.72
C PHE A 168 1.74 23.03 -13.05
N ALA A 169 2.24 22.06 -13.80
CA ALA A 169 1.67 21.66 -15.08
C ALA A 169 1.89 20.16 -15.33
N SER A 170 0.88 19.52 -15.92
CA SER A 170 0.96 18.17 -16.42
C SER A 170 1.74 18.11 -17.73
N THR A 171 2.46 17.01 -17.93
CA THR A 171 3.25 16.74 -19.12
C THR A 171 2.77 15.46 -19.81
N PRO A 172 3.03 15.27 -21.12
CA PRO A 172 2.67 14.04 -21.79
C PRO A 172 3.36 12.81 -21.19
N VAL A 173 2.65 11.69 -21.11
CA VAL A 173 3.23 10.41 -20.68
C VAL A 173 4.12 9.86 -21.82
N PRO A 174 5.40 9.53 -21.57
CA PRO A 174 6.28 8.97 -22.58
C PRO A 174 5.72 7.69 -23.20
N GLY A 175 5.65 7.63 -24.54
CA GLY A 175 5.22 6.43 -25.27
C GLY A 175 3.72 6.13 -25.20
N LEU A 176 2.89 7.02 -24.63
CA LEU A 176 1.44 6.87 -24.57
C LEU A 176 0.75 8.12 -25.14
N ALA A 177 0.17 7.97 -26.33
CA ALA A 177 -0.54 9.06 -27.00
C ALA A 177 -1.77 9.49 -26.19
N ASP A 178 -2.06 10.80 -26.19
CA ASP A 178 -3.20 11.42 -25.52
C ASP A 178 -3.31 11.08 -24.02
N ALA A 179 -2.18 10.87 -23.34
CA ALA A 179 -2.11 10.73 -21.89
C ALA A 179 -1.21 11.81 -21.29
N TYR A 180 -1.59 12.28 -20.11
CA TYR A 180 -0.87 13.33 -19.37
C TYR A 180 -0.65 12.88 -17.94
N TRP A 181 0.47 13.26 -17.34
CA TRP A 181 0.77 13.01 -15.94
C TRP A 181 1.37 14.22 -15.24
N SER A 182 1.29 14.24 -13.93
CA SER A 182 1.91 15.25 -13.08
C SER A 182 2.21 14.67 -11.71
N SER A 183 3.07 15.36 -10.97
CA SER A 183 3.49 14.93 -9.64
C SER A 183 3.68 16.13 -8.71
N LEU A 184 3.26 16.01 -7.46
CA LEU A 184 3.48 17.00 -6.42
C LEU A 184 3.63 16.30 -5.07
N ASP A 185 4.67 16.66 -4.32
CA ASP A 185 4.91 16.19 -2.95
C ASP A 185 4.84 14.65 -2.81
N GLY A 186 5.42 13.94 -3.78
CA GLY A 186 5.51 12.47 -3.81
C GLY A 186 4.22 11.74 -4.18
N ILE A 187 3.20 12.47 -4.65
CA ILE A 187 1.99 11.89 -5.25
C ILE A 187 1.98 12.20 -6.73
N HIS A 188 1.63 11.18 -7.51
CA HIS A 188 1.55 11.24 -8.96
C HIS A 188 0.12 11.03 -9.42
N TRP A 189 -0.22 11.63 -10.56
CA TRP A 189 -1.50 11.51 -11.23
C TRP A 189 -1.28 11.31 -12.72
N ALA A 190 -2.04 10.41 -13.33
CA ALA A 190 -2.07 10.20 -14.77
C ALA A 190 -3.51 10.16 -15.29
N PHE A 191 -3.75 10.89 -16.37
CA PHE A 191 -5.01 10.99 -17.10
C PHE A 191 -4.93 10.10 -18.34
N VAL A 192 -5.61 8.96 -18.29
CA VAL A 192 -5.47 7.87 -19.25
C VAL A 192 -6.65 7.83 -20.22
N PRO A 193 -6.41 7.78 -21.54
CA PRO A 193 -7.44 7.75 -22.57
C PRO A 193 -8.03 6.34 -22.76
N GLY A 194 -8.89 6.16 -23.76
CA GLY A 194 -9.30 4.84 -24.27
C GLY A 194 -10.76 4.45 -24.01
N TRP A 195 -11.42 5.07 -23.03
CA TRP A 195 -12.83 4.84 -22.69
C TRP A 195 -13.67 6.10 -22.93
N LYS A 196 -15.00 6.00 -22.82
CA LYS A 196 -15.90 7.17 -22.88
C LYS A 196 -15.63 8.19 -21.78
N SER A 197 -15.13 7.75 -20.63
CA SER A 197 -14.69 8.62 -19.54
C SER A 197 -13.18 8.55 -19.40
N VAL A 198 -12.56 9.69 -19.08
CA VAL A 198 -11.14 9.72 -18.72
C VAL A 198 -10.94 8.95 -17.41
N ARG A 199 -9.84 8.19 -17.35
CA ARG A 199 -9.45 7.48 -16.14
C ARG A 199 -8.32 8.23 -15.46
N LEU A 200 -8.47 8.49 -14.16
CA LEU A 200 -7.42 9.07 -13.33
C LEU A 200 -6.76 7.94 -12.53
N ILE A 201 -5.46 7.73 -12.77
CA ILE A 201 -4.64 6.80 -12.01
C ILE A 201 -3.72 7.62 -11.11
N SER A 202 -3.66 7.32 -9.82
CA SER A 202 -2.75 7.98 -8.89
C SER A 202 -1.96 6.98 -8.07
N TRP A 203 -0.74 7.36 -7.71
CA TRP A 203 0.17 6.54 -6.91
C TRP A 203 1.11 7.43 -6.10
N ALA A 204 1.68 6.90 -5.03
CA ALA A 204 2.72 7.57 -4.26
C ALA A 204 4.11 7.13 -4.74
N ASP A 205 5.14 7.89 -4.41
CA ASP A 205 6.53 7.47 -4.57
C ASP A 205 6.76 6.06 -4.02
N GLY A 206 7.54 5.26 -4.74
CA GLY A 206 7.83 3.87 -4.37
C GLY A 206 6.69 2.88 -4.60
N ALA A 207 5.52 3.31 -5.07
CA ALA A 207 4.42 2.40 -5.39
C ALA A 207 4.68 1.55 -6.64
N CYS A 208 5.56 1.97 -7.54
CA CYS A 208 6.06 1.23 -8.69
C CYS A 208 7.33 1.96 -9.18
N PRO A 209 8.32 1.29 -9.79
CA PRO A 209 9.45 1.97 -10.41
C PRO A 209 9.00 2.98 -11.47
N ASP A 210 9.58 4.17 -11.48
CA ASP A 210 9.19 5.27 -12.38
C ASP A 210 9.31 4.87 -13.86
N GLU A 211 10.34 4.09 -14.20
CA GLU A 211 10.56 3.56 -15.55
C GLU A 211 9.51 2.53 -15.99
N ALA A 212 8.85 1.85 -15.04
CA ALA A 212 7.81 0.87 -15.33
C ALA A 212 6.42 1.52 -15.48
N MET A 213 6.21 2.70 -14.90
CA MET A 213 4.90 3.34 -14.88
C MET A 213 4.32 3.64 -16.27
N PRO A 214 5.08 4.11 -17.29
CA PRO A 214 4.55 4.24 -18.65
C PRO A 214 3.98 2.94 -19.21
N ALA A 215 4.60 1.78 -18.91
CA ALA A 215 4.09 0.48 -19.34
C ALA A 215 2.81 0.08 -18.59
N VAL A 216 2.72 0.39 -17.28
CA VAL A 216 1.49 0.21 -16.48
C VAL A 216 0.35 1.06 -17.03
N LEU A 217 0.59 2.34 -17.29
CA LEU A 217 -0.41 3.25 -17.84
C LEU A 217 -0.85 2.83 -19.25
N LYS A 218 0.08 2.34 -20.07
CA LYS A 218 -0.23 1.78 -21.39
C LYS A 218 -1.14 0.56 -21.27
N LEU A 219 -0.80 -0.39 -20.39
CA LEU A 219 -1.63 -1.57 -20.12
C LEU A 219 -3.07 -1.18 -19.73
N ILE A 220 -3.21 -0.21 -18.82
CA ILE A 220 -4.52 0.30 -18.42
C ILE A 220 -5.23 0.96 -19.61
N SER A 221 -4.52 1.77 -20.41
CA SER A 221 -5.10 2.47 -21.56
C SER A 221 -5.68 1.53 -22.61
N GLU A 222 -5.03 0.38 -22.84
CA GLU A 222 -5.41 -0.61 -23.85
C GLU A 222 -6.57 -1.50 -23.42
N ALA A 223 -6.90 -1.54 -22.12
CA ALA A 223 -8.04 -2.29 -21.61
C ALA A 223 -9.34 -1.78 -22.25
N LYS A 224 -10.24 -2.70 -22.63
CA LYS A 224 -11.57 -2.36 -23.16
C LYS A 224 -12.51 -1.90 -22.06
N GLU A 225 -13.36 -0.93 -22.40
CA GLU A 225 -14.41 -0.47 -21.50
C GLU A 225 -15.41 -1.62 -21.29
N PRO A 226 -15.75 -1.99 -20.04
CA PRO A 226 -16.79 -2.97 -19.80
C PRO A 226 -18.12 -2.48 -20.42
N PRO A 227 -18.89 -3.36 -21.07
CA PRO A 227 -20.27 -3.06 -21.41
C PRO A 227 -21.07 -2.57 -20.20
N ALA A 228 -22.18 -1.87 -20.46
CA ALA A 228 -23.14 -1.57 -19.40
C ALA A 228 -23.58 -2.90 -18.73
N ASP A 229 -23.59 -2.91 -17.40
CA ASP A 229 -23.98 -4.06 -16.57
C ASP A 229 -23.11 -5.32 -16.73
N ALA A 230 -21.89 -5.18 -17.28
CA ALA A 230 -20.98 -6.31 -17.38
C ALA A 230 -20.60 -6.84 -16.00
N GLU A 231 -20.71 -8.15 -15.81
CA GLU A 231 -20.20 -8.82 -14.62
C GLU A 231 -18.68 -8.74 -14.59
N ARG A 232 -18.12 -8.57 -13.39
CA ARG A 232 -16.66 -8.59 -13.20
C ARG A 232 -16.09 -9.95 -13.61
N LEU A 233 -14.89 -9.94 -14.18
CA LEU A 233 -14.24 -11.16 -14.67
C LEU A 233 -13.76 -12.12 -13.57
N GLY A 234 -13.66 -11.66 -12.33
CA GLY A 234 -13.25 -12.47 -11.20
C GLY A 234 -12.98 -11.65 -9.94
N LEU A 235 -12.55 -12.34 -8.87
CA LEU A 235 -12.24 -11.72 -7.58
C LEU A 235 -10.99 -10.81 -7.64
N ILE A 236 -10.05 -11.15 -8.53
CA ILE A 236 -8.85 -10.38 -8.81
C ILE A 236 -9.06 -9.61 -10.12
N PRO A 237 -8.78 -8.29 -10.16
CA PRO A 237 -8.93 -7.49 -11.38
C PRO A 237 -8.08 -8.02 -12.54
N VAL A 238 -8.73 -8.17 -13.71
CA VAL A 238 -8.10 -8.52 -14.99
C VAL A 238 -8.60 -7.54 -16.04
N ALA A 239 -7.70 -7.00 -16.85
CA ALA A 239 -8.08 -6.09 -17.93
C ALA A 239 -8.83 -6.85 -19.05
N ARG A 240 -9.92 -6.26 -19.53
CA ARG A 240 -10.64 -6.77 -20.73
C ARG A 240 -9.80 -6.51 -21.97
N LYS A 241 -9.54 -7.57 -22.74
CA LYS A 241 -8.69 -7.53 -23.96
C LYS A 241 -9.49 -7.58 -25.26
N GLU A 242 -10.70 -8.14 -25.21
CA GLU A 242 -11.61 -8.35 -26.35
C GLU A 242 -13.01 -7.80 -26.04
#